data_AF-A0A2T1HNE9-F1
#
_entry.id   AF-A0A2T1HNE9-F1
#
_cell.length_a   1.000
_cell.length_b   1.000
_cell.length_c   1.000
_cell.angle_alpha   90.00
_cell.angle_beta   90.00
_cell.angle_gamma   90.00
#
_symmetry.space_group_name_H-M   'P 1'
#
loop_
_entity.id
_entity.type
_entity.pdbx_description
1 polymer ?
#
loop_
_entity_poly.entity_id
_entity_poly.type
_entity_poly.pdbx_seq_one_letter_code
_entity_poly.pdbx_strand_id
1 'polypeptide(L)'
;MQLHAFLTSYCEQVRSPPALTVLYRASTAAHQAAYDELCAAAGELPAEIAFLPETDFRSQLIEFVARAEAAKVVMFVDDMVFKEPLDGAALRAIDSASHILSLSRGRDLTYSTVLQRPITVPPLRPVGDGLLEFSWEGAEFSDWTFPLGLSGFMYGRLELLAMLRALPFRAPNSLEAAMQQLVPLFEARPGLCFDKATCACIHANMVQTELSNPTLGTFSVEQLLDLWRQGMAIDVRALYGLDLAVAEQATYSFLPRGRPAPGAAHATPAD
;
A
#
# COMPACT_ATOMS: atom_id res chain seq x y z
N MET A 1 9.77 -8.29 -7.36
CA MET A 1 10.71 -7.33 -6.74
C MET A 1 9.99 -6.24 -5.95
N GLN A 2 8.96 -5.57 -6.49
CA GLN A 2 8.24 -4.53 -5.74
C GLN A 2 7.54 -5.06 -4.49
N LEU A 3 6.88 -6.22 -4.59
CA LEU A 3 6.35 -6.89 -3.39
C LEU A 3 7.41 -7.13 -2.31
N HIS A 4 8.66 -7.48 -2.69
CA HIS A 4 9.75 -7.59 -1.70
C HIS A 4 10.03 -6.23 -1.03
N ALA A 5 10.03 -5.13 -1.79
CA ALA A 5 10.18 -3.78 -1.26
C ALA A 5 9.04 -3.43 -0.28
N PHE A 6 7.79 -3.73 -0.65
CA PHE A 6 6.64 -3.58 0.24
C PHE A 6 6.83 -4.36 1.55
N LEU A 7 7.11 -5.67 1.47
CA LEU A 7 7.26 -6.54 2.65
C LEU A 7 8.44 -6.12 3.54
N THR A 8 9.56 -5.73 2.92
CA THR A 8 10.75 -5.24 3.64
C THR A 8 10.40 -3.96 4.40
N SER A 9 9.82 -2.97 3.71
CA SER A 9 9.44 -1.71 4.34
C SER A 9 8.35 -1.88 5.40
N TYR A 10 7.40 -2.79 5.19
CA TYR A 10 6.39 -3.15 6.18
C TYR A 10 7.04 -3.66 7.47
N CYS A 11 8.00 -4.58 7.37
CA CYS A 11 8.68 -5.13 8.54
C CYS A 11 9.62 -4.12 9.22
N GLU A 12 10.24 -3.21 8.46
CA GLU A 12 11.15 -2.20 9.01
C GLU A 12 10.43 -1.01 9.65
N GLN A 13 9.28 -0.60 9.10
CA GLN A 13 8.57 0.63 9.51
C GLN A 13 7.34 0.37 10.38
N VAL A 14 6.73 -0.82 10.31
CA VAL A 14 5.52 -1.13 11.09
C VAL A 14 5.90 -1.89 12.37
N ARG A 15 5.79 -1.21 13.50
CA ARG A 15 5.88 -1.85 14.82
C ARG A 15 4.60 -2.61 15.11
N SER A 16 4.70 -3.76 15.77
CA SER A 16 3.56 -4.64 16.06
C SER A 16 2.71 -4.92 14.81
N PRO A 17 3.34 -5.39 13.71
CA PRO A 17 2.67 -5.50 12.42
C PRO A 17 1.47 -6.46 12.50
N PRO A 18 0.29 -6.04 12.00
CA PRO A 18 -0.81 -6.97 11.77
C PRO A 18 -0.41 -8.15 10.85
N ALA A 19 -1.17 -9.24 10.92
CA ALA A 19 -1.02 -10.32 9.95
C ALA A 19 -1.29 -9.79 8.53
N LEU A 20 -0.48 -10.21 7.58
CA LEU A 20 -0.55 -9.81 6.18
C LEU A 20 -0.84 -11.04 5.32
N THR A 21 -1.76 -10.90 4.37
CA THR A 21 -2.01 -11.92 3.36
C THR A 21 -1.73 -11.36 1.98
N VAL A 22 -0.88 -12.04 1.23
CA VAL A 22 -0.51 -11.74 -0.15
C VAL A 22 -1.27 -12.70 -1.06
N LEU A 23 -2.26 -12.18 -1.79
CA LEU A 23 -2.88 -12.87 -2.92
C LEU A 23 -2.09 -12.52 -4.18
N TYR A 24 -1.48 -13.50 -4.84
CA TYR A 24 -0.54 -13.24 -5.94
C TYR A 24 -0.79 -14.11 -7.17
N ARG A 25 -0.49 -13.57 -8.35
CA ARG A 25 -0.51 -14.31 -9.60
C ARG A 25 0.82 -14.16 -10.35
N ALA A 26 1.39 -15.27 -10.77
CA ALA A 26 2.56 -15.26 -11.64
C ALA A 26 2.15 -15.23 -13.12
N SER A 27 2.73 -14.31 -13.90
CA SER A 27 2.46 -14.20 -15.34
C SER A 27 3.23 -15.24 -16.17
N THR A 28 4.36 -15.71 -15.67
CA THR A 28 5.21 -16.72 -16.35
C THR A 28 5.88 -17.63 -15.32
N ALA A 29 6.44 -18.76 -15.76
CA ALA A 29 7.25 -19.63 -14.89
C ALA A 29 8.44 -18.90 -14.24
N ALA A 30 8.99 -17.90 -14.93
CA ALA A 30 10.04 -17.05 -14.39
C ALA A 30 9.56 -16.17 -13.23
N HIS A 31 8.37 -15.61 -13.35
CA HIS A 31 7.74 -14.86 -12.25
C HIS A 31 7.36 -15.80 -11.10
N GLN A 32 6.91 -17.02 -11.41
CA GLN A 32 6.60 -18.02 -10.38
C GLN A 32 7.84 -18.35 -9.55
N ALA A 33 8.98 -18.62 -10.20
CA ALA A 33 10.24 -18.86 -9.49
C ALA A 33 10.64 -17.66 -8.60
N ALA A 34 10.41 -16.42 -9.06
CA ALA A 34 10.67 -15.23 -8.26
C ALA A 34 9.72 -15.11 -7.04
N TYR A 35 8.46 -15.52 -7.17
CA TYR A 35 7.54 -15.65 -6.04
C TYR A 35 7.98 -16.75 -5.08
N ASP A 36 8.41 -17.91 -5.58
CA ASP A 36 8.88 -19.02 -4.74
C ASP A 36 10.10 -18.60 -3.90
N GLU A 37 11.06 -17.89 -4.51
CA GLU A 37 12.20 -17.26 -3.81
C GLU A 37 11.74 -16.27 -2.73
N LEU A 38 10.76 -15.42 -3.05
CA LEU A 38 10.23 -14.43 -2.11
C LEU A 38 9.47 -15.08 -0.94
N CYS A 39 8.65 -16.10 -1.20
CA CYS A 39 7.94 -16.87 -0.18
C CYS A 39 8.93 -17.52 0.79
N ALA A 40 10.03 -18.08 0.27
CA ALA A 40 11.08 -18.66 1.10
C ALA A 40 11.76 -17.60 1.99
N ALA A 41 12.12 -16.44 1.42
CA ALA A 41 12.73 -15.34 2.16
C ALA A 41 11.77 -14.69 3.18
N ALA A 42 10.46 -14.66 2.90
CA ALA A 42 9.47 -14.08 3.79
C ALA A 42 9.29 -14.87 5.09
N GLY A 43 9.65 -16.16 5.12
CA GLY A 43 9.67 -16.96 6.34
C GLY A 43 10.70 -16.48 7.38
N GLU A 44 11.66 -15.65 6.97
CA GLU A 44 12.65 -15.03 7.86
C GLU A 44 12.22 -13.65 8.38
N LEU A 45 11.10 -13.10 7.86
CA LEU A 45 10.59 -11.80 8.27
C LEU A 45 9.86 -11.89 9.62
N PRO A 46 9.90 -10.84 10.46
CA PRO A 46 9.29 -10.85 11.78
C PRO A 46 7.76 -10.79 11.77
N ALA A 47 7.15 -10.43 10.63
CA ALA A 47 5.70 -10.33 10.50
C ALA A 47 5.07 -11.66 10.08
N GLU A 48 3.85 -11.92 10.54
CA GLU A 48 3.04 -13.05 10.07
C GLU A 48 2.54 -12.77 8.65
N ILE A 49 3.17 -13.39 7.65
CA ILE A 49 2.86 -13.18 6.23
C ILE A 49 2.42 -14.51 5.60
N ALA A 50 1.20 -14.55 5.07
CA ALA A 50 0.68 -15.68 4.31
C ALA A 50 0.70 -15.38 2.80
N PHE A 51 1.19 -16.32 1.99
CA PHE A 51 1.17 -16.22 0.53
C PHE A 51 0.14 -17.19 -0.04
N LEU A 52 -0.74 -16.67 -0.90
CA LEU A 52 -1.84 -17.42 -1.47
C LEU A 52 -1.85 -17.22 -3.00
N PRO A 53 -1.62 -18.28 -3.78
CA PRO A 53 -1.67 -18.17 -5.23
C PRO A 53 -3.11 -17.90 -5.68
N GLU A 54 -3.25 -16.95 -6.59
CA GLU A 54 -4.51 -16.56 -7.19
C GLU A 54 -4.96 -17.61 -8.21
N THR A 55 -6.15 -18.14 -8.01
CA THR A 55 -6.89 -18.98 -8.95
C THR A 55 -8.16 -18.27 -9.41
N ASP A 56 -8.82 -17.53 -8.52
CA ASP A 56 -9.94 -16.63 -8.80
C ASP A 56 -9.92 -15.47 -7.80
N PHE A 57 -9.45 -14.31 -8.26
CA PHE A 57 -9.25 -13.13 -7.41
C PHE A 57 -10.48 -12.77 -6.57
N ARG A 58 -11.65 -12.74 -7.19
CA ARG A 58 -12.89 -12.30 -6.52
C ARG A 58 -13.32 -13.27 -5.44
N SER A 59 -13.43 -14.55 -5.76
CA SER A 59 -13.92 -15.57 -4.84
C SER A 59 -12.96 -15.73 -3.67
N GLN A 60 -11.65 -15.74 -3.94
CA GLN A 60 -10.63 -15.82 -2.91
C GLN A 60 -10.64 -14.59 -1.99
N LEU A 61 -10.69 -13.37 -2.54
CA LEU A 61 -10.76 -12.15 -1.72
C LEU A 61 -12.00 -12.15 -0.82
N ILE A 62 -13.18 -12.51 -1.36
CA ILE A 62 -14.41 -12.63 -0.57
C ILE A 62 -14.27 -13.67 0.54
N GLU A 63 -13.71 -14.84 0.24
CA GLU A 63 -13.51 -15.92 1.19
C GLU A 63 -12.55 -15.51 2.32
N PHE A 64 -11.45 -14.84 1.99
CA PHE A 64 -10.49 -14.35 2.97
C PHE A 64 -11.09 -13.31 3.89
N VAL A 65 -11.77 -12.29 3.34
CA VAL A 65 -12.41 -11.27 4.17
C VAL A 65 -13.53 -11.87 5.01
N ALA A 66 -14.27 -12.87 4.49
CA ALA A 66 -15.31 -13.55 5.25
C ALA A 66 -14.77 -14.38 6.44
N ARG A 67 -13.59 -14.98 6.30
CA ARG A 67 -12.96 -15.82 7.33
C ARG A 67 -12.01 -15.08 8.26
N ALA A 68 -11.53 -13.91 7.88
CA ALA A 68 -10.59 -13.12 8.69
C ALA A 68 -11.17 -12.85 10.08
N GLU A 69 -10.41 -13.11 11.14
CA GLU A 69 -10.83 -12.82 12.51
C GLU A 69 -10.76 -11.33 12.85
N ALA A 70 -9.96 -10.56 12.11
CA ALA A 70 -9.77 -9.14 12.30
C ALA A 70 -11.07 -8.34 12.05
N ALA A 71 -11.38 -7.38 12.93
CA ALA A 71 -12.55 -6.51 12.76
C ALA A 71 -12.39 -5.51 11.60
N LYS A 72 -11.15 -5.25 11.16
CA LYS A 72 -10.79 -4.27 10.13
C LYS A 72 -9.80 -4.89 9.15
N VAL A 73 -9.83 -4.40 7.92
CA VAL A 73 -8.93 -4.83 6.85
C VAL A 73 -8.32 -3.58 6.22
N VAL A 74 -7.01 -3.58 6.03
CA VAL A 74 -6.31 -2.56 5.23
C VAL A 74 -5.94 -3.19 3.91
N MET A 75 -6.31 -2.54 2.81
CA MET A 75 -5.96 -3.00 1.47
C MET A 75 -4.62 -2.38 1.06
N PHE A 76 -3.81 -3.15 0.32
CA PHE A 76 -2.57 -2.69 -0.28
C PHE A 76 -2.41 -3.29 -1.69
N VAL A 77 -1.59 -2.63 -2.50
CA VAL A 77 -1.08 -3.12 -3.79
C VAL A 77 0.45 -3.27 -3.71
N ASP A 78 1.07 -3.98 -4.65
CA ASP A 78 2.45 -4.44 -4.56
C ASP A 78 3.52 -3.37 -4.81
N ASP A 79 3.16 -2.24 -5.41
CA ASP A 79 4.02 -1.08 -5.65
C ASP A 79 4.06 -0.08 -4.48
N MET A 80 3.43 -0.44 -3.35
CA MET A 80 3.44 0.36 -2.14
C MET A 80 4.75 0.20 -1.37
N VAL A 81 5.19 1.26 -0.70
CA VAL A 81 6.30 1.25 0.26
C VAL A 81 5.90 2.01 1.51
N PHE A 82 6.14 1.43 2.68
CA PHE A 82 6.04 2.16 3.95
C PHE A 82 7.25 3.09 4.07
N LYS A 83 7.02 4.40 4.04
CA LYS A 83 8.07 5.43 4.09
C LYS A 83 8.18 6.12 5.44
N GLU A 84 7.13 6.04 6.26
CA GLU A 84 7.12 6.54 7.64
C GLU A 84 6.87 5.40 8.64
N PRO A 85 7.39 5.50 9.87
CA PRO A 85 7.06 4.56 10.93
C PRO A 85 5.56 4.55 11.25
N LEU A 86 5.03 3.36 11.53
CA LEU A 86 3.65 3.15 11.96
C LEU A 86 3.60 2.19 13.15
N ASP A 87 2.74 2.48 14.11
CA ASP A 87 2.37 1.52 15.13
C ASP A 87 1.10 0.78 14.72
N GLY A 88 1.19 -0.52 14.44
CA GLY A 88 0.04 -1.35 14.09
C GLY A 88 -1.05 -1.35 15.18
N ALA A 89 -0.70 -1.07 16.43
CA ALA A 89 -1.68 -0.92 17.50
C ALA A 89 -2.58 0.33 17.33
N ALA A 90 -2.06 1.41 16.75
CA ALA A 90 -2.83 2.64 16.52
C ALA A 90 -4.01 2.40 15.57
N LEU A 91 -3.85 1.50 14.59
CA LEU A 91 -4.92 1.12 13.66
C LEU A 91 -6.12 0.45 14.38
N ARG A 92 -5.88 -0.20 15.53
CA ARG A 92 -6.93 -0.85 16.31
C ARG A 92 -7.86 0.16 16.99
N ALA A 93 -7.38 1.37 17.31
CA ALA A 93 -8.17 2.40 17.98
C ALA A 93 -9.14 3.13 17.04
N ILE A 94 -8.87 3.15 15.73
CA ILE A 94 -9.63 3.95 14.77
C ILE A 94 -11.01 3.33 14.49
N ASP A 95 -12.08 4.08 14.69
CA ASP A 95 -13.43 3.61 14.33
C ASP A 95 -13.67 3.74 12.82
N SER A 96 -13.58 2.63 12.10
CA SER A 96 -13.78 2.58 10.65
C SER A 96 -15.23 2.81 10.22
N ALA A 97 -16.20 2.78 11.14
CA ALA A 97 -17.60 3.06 10.82
C ALA A 97 -17.90 4.56 10.76
N SER A 98 -17.13 5.37 11.49
CA SER A 98 -17.27 6.84 11.53
C SER A 98 -16.19 7.57 10.73
N HIS A 99 -15.08 6.92 10.40
CA HIS A 99 -13.97 7.52 9.66
C HIS A 99 -13.39 6.60 8.60
N ILE A 100 -12.76 7.19 7.59
CA ILE A 100 -12.02 6.47 6.54
C ILE A 100 -10.53 6.79 6.70
N LEU A 101 -9.76 5.85 7.25
CA LEU A 101 -8.31 6.01 7.30
C LEU A 101 -7.69 5.70 5.94
N SER A 102 -6.84 6.63 5.47
CA SER A 102 -5.94 6.40 4.35
C SER A 102 -4.49 6.61 4.79
N LEU A 103 -3.67 5.56 4.64
CA LEU A 103 -2.23 5.58 4.90
C LEU A 103 -1.44 6.22 3.75
N SER A 104 -2.06 6.43 2.59
CA SER A 104 -1.47 7.07 1.40
C SER A 104 -1.85 8.54 1.27
N ARG A 105 -2.28 9.17 2.37
CA ARG A 105 -2.61 10.60 2.46
C ARG A 105 -1.86 11.23 3.63
N GLY A 106 -1.53 12.51 3.48
CA GLY A 106 -0.85 13.32 4.48
C GLY A 106 -0.64 14.75 3.97
N ARG A 107 -0.15 15.67 4.82
CA ARG A 107 0.13 17.06 4.42
C ARG A 107 1.12 17.17 3.26
N ASP A 108 1.94 16.15 3.08
CA ASP A 108 2.95 16.03 2.04
C ASP A 108 2.37 15.63 0.66
N LEU A 109 1.07 15.33 0.56
CA LEU A 109 0.37 15.11 -0.70
C LEU A 109 -0.01 16.43 -1.39
N THR A 110 0.98 17.04 -2.01
CA THR A 110 0.89 18.35 -2.67
C THR A 110 0.94 18.28 -4.20
N TYR A 111 1.15 17.09 -4.75
CA TYR A 111 1.20 16.83 -6.18
C TYR A 111 0.49 15.50 -6.48
N SER A 112 -0.35 15.48 -7.50
CA SER A 112 -1.01 14.26 -7.98
C SER A 112 -0.21 13.69 -9.14
N THR A 113 0.37 12.50 -8.95
CA THR A 113 1.06 11.81 -10.05
C THR A 113 0.06 11.38 -11.14
N VAL A 114 -1.17 11.03 -10.76
CA VAL A 114 -2.21 10.64 -11.73
C VAL A 114 -2.72 11.83 -12.54
N LEU A 115 -2.91 12.99 -11.92
CA LEU A 115 -3.39 14.20 -12.62
C LEU A 115 -2.25 15.06 -13.19
N GLN A 116 -0.99 14.72 -12.88
CA GLN A 116 0.21 15.42 -13.33
C GLN A 116 0.20 16.93 -13.01
N ARG A 117 -0.28 17.29 -11.81
CA ARG A 117 -0.40 18.68 -11.38
C ARG A 117 -0.26 18.83 -9.85
N PRO A 118 0.19 20.01 -9.37
CA PRO A 118 0.03 20.38 -7.97
C PRO A 118 -1.45 20.31 -7.56
N ILE A 119 -1.70 19.90 -6.33
CA ILE A 119 -3.04 19.80 -5.74
C ILE A 119 -3.08 20.53 -4.41
N THR A 120 -4.26 21.04 -4.07
CA THR A 120 -4.47 21.74 -2.80
C THR A 120 -4.79 20.73 -1.71
N VAL A 121 -3.99 20.74 -0.63
CA VAL A 121 -4.28 19.96 0.57
C VAL A 121 -5.54 20.55 1.24
N PRO A 122 -6.58 19.75 1.55
CA PRO A 122 -7.78 20.24 2.21
C PRO A 122 -7.45 20.72 3.63
N PRO A 123 -8.35 21.49 4.28
CA PRO A 123 -8.19 21.82 5.68
C PRO A 123 -8.06 20.55 6.53
N LEU A 124 -6.95 20.44 7.26
CA LEU A 124 -6.66 19.29 8.13
C LEU A 124 -6.80 19.70 9.59
N ARG A 125 -7.67 19.00 10.33
CA ARG A 125 -7.94 19.23 11.74
C ARG A 125 -7.31 18.13 12.60
N PRO A 126 -6.45 18.45 13.58
CA PRO A 126 -5.95 17.44 14.51
C PRO A 126 -7.07 16.80 15.33
N VAL A 127 -7.04 15.48 15.47
CA VAL A 127 -8.03 14.70 16.25
C VAL A 127 -7.42 13.84 17.36
N GLY A 128 -6.10 13.92 17.56
CA GLY A 128 -5.36 13.16 18.57
C GLY A 128 -4.47 12.08 17.96
N ASP A 129 -3.53 11.54 18.74
CA ASP A 129 -2.68 10.40 18.35
C ASP A 129 -1.93 10.55 17.01
N GLY A 130 -1.59 11.79 16.65
CA GLY A 130 -0.92 12.11 15.38
C GLY A 130 -1.83 12.04 14.14
N LEU A 131 -3.13 11.83 14.33
CA LEU A 131 -4.13 11.79 13.27
C LEU A 131 -4.69 13.18 12.95
N LEU A 132 -4.96 13.36 11.67
CA LEU A 132 -5.58 14.53 11.08
C LEU A 132 -6.86 14.11 10.37
N GLU A 133 -7.92 14.87 10.57
CA GLU A 133 -9.22 14.70 9.92
C GLU A 133 -9.39 15.72 8.80
N PHE A 134 -10.05 15.29 7.72
CA PHE A 134 -10.40 16.13 6.59
C PHE A 134 -11.75 15.72 5.97
N SER A 135 -12.29 16.60 5.13
CA SER A 135 -13.49 16.33 4.34
C SER A 135 -13.11 15.90 2.92
N TRP A 136 -13.82 14.90 2.39
CA TRP A 136 -13.76 14.52 0.98
C TRP A 136 -14.52 15.52 0.09
N GLU A 137 -15.47 16.25 0.68
CA GLU A 137 -16.28 17.25 -0.01
C GLU A 137 -15.52 18.58 -0.18
N GLY A 138 -15.81 19.28 -1.27
CA GLY A 138 -15.37 20.65 -1.50
C GLY A 138 -13.90 20.80 -1.90
N ALA A 139 -13.14 19.70 -1.96
CA ALA A 139 -11.82 19.70 -2.59
C ALA A 139 -11.94 19.77 -4.12
N GLU A 140 -10.97 20.41 -4.76
CA GLU A 140 -10.77 20.26 -6.20
C GLU A 140 -10.60 18.77 -6.52
N PHE A 141 -11.16 18.31 -7.65
CA PHE A 141 -10.99 16.93 -8.12
C PHE A 141 -9.51 16.53 -8.10
N SER A 142 -9.16 15.61 -7.19
CA SER A 142 -7.80 15.27 -6.83
C SER A 142 -7.77 14.00 -5.99
N ASP A 143 -6.58 13.56 -5.59
CA ASP A 143 -6.38 12.45 -4.66
C ASP A 143 -7.13 12.59 -3.32
N TRP A 144 -7.53 13.81 -2.95
CA TRP A 144 -8.31 14.12 -1.75
C TRP A 144 -9.83 13.95 -1.91
N THR A 145 -10.33 13.58 -3.09
CA THR A 145 -11.78 13.43 -3.36
C THR A 145 -12.24 11.97 -3.45
N PHE A 146 -11.39 11.00 -3.10
CA PHE A 146 -11.66 9.56 -3.25
C PHE A 146 -11.71 8.85 -1.90
N PRO A 147 -12.90 8.66 -1.29
CA PRO A 147 -13.03 7.98 0.00
C PRO A 147 -12.82 6.45 -0.08
N LEU A 148 -12.71 5.89 -1.29
CA LEU A 148 -12.61 4.45 -1.53
C LEU A 148 -11.43 4.16 -2.46
N GLY A 149 -10.55 3.24 -2.05
CA GLY A 149 -9.40 2.77 -2.83
C GLY A 149 -8.77 1.50 -2.23
N LEU A 150 -7.76 0.94 -2.90
CA LEU A 150 -7.02 -0.23 -2.42
C LEU A 150 -5.61 0.11 -1.93
N SER A 151 -5.10 1.31 -2.20
CA SER A 151 -3.75 1.72 -1.82
C SER A 151 -3.69 2.31 -0.40
N GLY A 152 -3.72 1.44 0.62
CA GLY A 152 -3.54 1.83 2.02
C GLY A 152 -4.81 2.34 2.70
N PHE A 153 -5.99 1.93 2.22
CA PHE A 153 -7.28 2.29 2.83
C PHE A 153 -7.74 1.21 3.82
N MET A 154 -8.24 1.67 4.97
CA MET A 154 -8.78 0.79 6.01
C MET A 154 -10.31 0.74 5.97
N TYR A 155 -10.85 -0.47 6.07
CA TYR A 155 -12.28 -0.74 6.08
C TYR A 155 -12.69 -1.58 7.28
N GLY A 156 -13.93 -1.43 7.73
CA GLY A 156 -14.55 -2.43 8.60
C GLY A 156 -14.73 -3.75 7.83
N ARG A 157 -14.36 -4.89 8.42
CA ARG A 157 -14.42 -6.21 7.74
C ARG A 157 -15.80 -6.50 7.15
N LEU A 158 -16.87 -6.27 7.92
CA LEU A 158 -18.24 -6.56 7.49
C LEU A 158 -18.72 -5.64 6.37
N GLU A 159 -18.34 -4.35 6.44
CA GLU A 159 -18.64 -3.37 5.40
C GLU A 159 -17.91 -3.73 4.09
N LEU A 160 -16.60 -4.03 4.17
CA LEU A 160 -15.82 -4.49 3.03
C LEU A 160 -16.43 -5.77 2.43
N LEU A 161 -16.79 -6.75 3.25
CA LEU A 161 -17.41 -7.99 2.78
C LEU A 161 -18.73 -7.74 2.04
N ALA A 162 -19.55 -6.80 2.53
CA ALA A 162 -20.79 -6.42 1.89
C ALA A 162 -20.52 -5.77 0.51
N MET A 163 -19.56 -4.85 0.43
CA MET A 163 -19.14 -4.24 -0.83
C MET A 163 -18.65 -5.29 -1.83
N LEU A 164 -17.74 -6.17 -1.43
CA LEU A 164 -17.17 -7.22 -2.30
C LEU A 164 -18.23 -8.19 -2.84
N ARG A 165 -19.26 -8.51 -2.05
CA ARG A 165 -20.35 -9.38 -2.50
C ARG A 165 -21.28 -8.69 -3.49
N ALA A 166 -21.53 -7.40 -3.32
CA ALA A 166 -22.43 -6.62 -4.16
C ALA A 166 -21.81 -6.19 -5.50
N LEU A 167 -20.50 -5.92 -5.52
CA LEU A 167 -19.82 -5.36 -6.68
C LEU A 167 -19.32 -6.45 -7.65
N PRO A 168 -19.45 -6.24 -8.97
CA PRO A 168 -18.80 -7.06 -9.97
C PRO A 168 -17.35 -6.62 -10.18
N PHE A 169 -16.40 -7.55 -10.06
CA PHE A 169 -14.98 -7.31 -10.32
C PHE A 169 -14.24 -8.63 -10.59
N ARG A 170 -13.04 -8.55 -11.13
CA ARG A 170 -12.19 -9.72 -11.47
C ARG A 170 -10.71 -9.56 -11.11
N ALA A 171 -10.30 -8.34 -10.78
CA ALA A 171 -8.93 -7.94 -10.51
C ALA A 171 -8.93 -6.66 -9.64
N PRO A 172 -7.80 -6.28 -9.01
CA PRO A 172 -7.71 -5.08 -8.17
C PRO A 172 -8.25 -3.80 -8.82
N ASN A 173 -7.86 -3.49 -10.06
CA ASN A 173 -8.30 -2.27 -10.75
C ASN A 173 -9.82 -2.26 -11.02
N SER A 174 -10.35 -3.39 -11.51
CA SER A 174 -11.81 -3.53 -11.67
C SER A 174 -12.58 -3.42 -10.35
N LEU A 175 -11.97 -3.80 -9.22
CA LEU A 175 -12.55 -3.61 -7.90
C LEU A 175 -12.53 -2.13 -7.51
N GLU A 176 -11.40 -1.43 -7.65
CA GLU A 176 -11.32 0.03 -7.39
C GLU A 176 -12.35 0.80 -8.20
N ALA A 177 -12.47 0.49 -9.49
CA ALA A 177 -13.45 1.10 -10.38
C ALA A 177 -14.88 0.80 -9.93
N ALA A 178 -15.18 -0.45 -9.54
CA ALA A 178 -16.50 -0.83 -9.06
C ALA A 178 -16.85 -0.14 -7.74
N MET A 179 -15.90 0.03 -6.82
CA MET A 179 -16.10 0.70 -5.54
C MET A 179 -16.49 2.17 -5.69
N GLN A 180 -16.10 2.84 -6.79
CA GLN A 180 -16.49 4.23 -7.03
C GLN A 180 -18.01 4.43 -7.12
N GLN A 181 -18.77 3.38 -7.47
CA GLN A 181 -20.24 3.42 -7.46
C GLN A 181 -20.83 3.63 -6.05
N LEU A 182 -20.05 3.38 -5.01
CA LEU A 182 -20.46 3.48 -3.61
C LEU A 182 -20.02 4.79 -2.96
N VAL A 183 -19.28 5.67 -3.63
CA VAL A 183 -18.81 6.96 -3.08
C VAL A 183 -19.90 7.77 -2.36
N PRO A 184 -21.15 7.87 -2.86
CA PRO A 184 -22.21 8.61 -2.16
C PRO A 184 -22.56 8.08 -0.76
N LEU A 185 -22.18 6.83 -0.44
CA LEU A 185 -22.38 6.25 0.89
C LEU A 185 -21.26 6.61 1.88
N PHE A 186 -20.13 7.13 1.37
CA PHE A 186 -18.89 7.35 2.12
C PHE A 186 -18.43 8.81 2.12
N GLU A 187 -18.87 9.64 1.18
CA GLU A 187 -18.42 11.04 1.06
C GLU A 187 -18.69 11.89 2.31
N ALA A 188 -19.78 11.60 3.03
CA ALA A 188 -20.11 12.26 4.30
C ALA A 188 -19.28 11.75 5.50
N ARG A 189 -18.55 10.64 5.35
CA ARG A 189 -17.70 10.07 6.42
C ARG A 189 -16.33 10.76 6.38
N PRO A 190 -15.89 11.45 7.44
CA PRO A 190 -14.61 12.15 7.41
C PRO A 190 -13.43 11.24 7.07
N GLY A 191 -12.49 11.77 6.31
CA GLY A 191 -11.20 11.14 6.04
C GLY A 191 -10.27 11.32 7.24
N LEU A 192 -9.45 10.30 7.50
CA LEU A 192 -8.34 10.35 8.45
C LEU A 192 -7.03 10.07 7.72
N CYS A 193 -6.00 10.81 8.08
CA CYS A 193 -4.63 10.60 7.65
C CYS A 193 -3.65 10.91 8.79
N PHE A 194 -2.38 10.55 8.59
CA PHE A 194 -1.29 11.02 9.44
C PHE A 194 -0.73 12.34 8.91
N ASP A 195 0.14 12.99 9.69
CA ASP A 195 0.77 14.25 9.28
C ASP A 195 1.53 14.11 7.96
N LYS A 196 2.27 13.01 7.80
CA LYS A 196 2.83 12.56 6.52
C LYS A 196 2.19 11.24 6.10
N ALA A 197 2.05 11.03 4.80
CA ALA A 197 1.59 9.76 4.27
C ALA A 197 2.53 8.63 4.72
N THR A 198 1.97 7.62 5.37
CA THR A 198 2.74 6.48 5.87
C THR A 198 3.23 5.58 4.74
N CYS A 199 2.43 5.45 3.68
CA CYS A 199 2.72 4.64 2.52
C CYS A 199 2.70 5.48 1.24
N ALA A 200 3.52 5.11 0.27
CA ALA A 200 3.52 5.69 -1.07
C ALA A 200 3.42 4.61 -2.14
N CYS A 201 2.60 4.83 -3.17
CA CYS A 201 2.65 4.06 -4.42
C CYS A 201 3.82 4.58 -5.25
N ILE A 202 4.79 3.73 -5.56
CA ILE A 202 5.95 4.13 -6.36
C ILE A 202 5.69 3.78 -7.82
N HIS A 203 5.32 4.78 -8.63
CA HIS A 203 4.91 4.65 -10.03
C HIS A 203 6.08 4.42 -11.02
N ALA A 204 7.06 3.61 -10.63
CA ALA A 204 8.30 3.40 -11.38
C ALA A 204 8.21 2.34 -12.51
N ASN A 205 7.15 1.52 -12.56
CA ASN A 205 6.89 0.57 -13.64
C ASN A 205 5.39 0.44 -13.97
N MET A 206 5.07 -0.20 -15.09
CA MET A 206 3.71 -0.55 -15.51
C MET A 206 3.49 -2.06 -15.35
N VAL A 207 2.68 -2.46 -14.36
CA VAL A 207 2.24 -3.86 -14.14
C VAL A 207 0.78 -4.10 -14.52
N GLN A 208 -0.01 -3.05 -14.77
CA GLN A 208 -1.43 -3.15 -15.04
C GLN A 208 -1.77 -3.18 -16.54
N THR A 209 -2.77 -4.00 -16.91
CA THR A 209 -3.27 -4.12 -18.29
C THR A 209 -4.67 -3.53 -18.50
N GLU A 210 -5.32 -3.01 -17.44
CA GLU A 210 -6.73 -2.59 -17.48
C GLU A 210 -6.96 -1.07 -17.64
N LEU A 211 -6.09 -0.22 -17.09
CA LEU A 211 -6.21 1.24 -17.14
C LEU A 211 -4.87 1.88 -17.55
N SER A 212 -4.94 2.96 -18.34
CA SER A 212 -3.78 3.73 -18.80
C SER A 212 -3.47 4.85 -17.80
N ASN A 213 -2.62 4.60 -16.80
CA ASN A 213 -2.11 5.65 -15.90
C ASN A 213 -0.87 6.34 -16.49
N PRO A 214 -0.68 7.66 -16.27
CA PRO A 214 0.55 8.35 -16.67
C PRO A 214 1.75 7.73 -15.97
N THR A 215 2.75 7.37 -16.77
CA THR A 215 3.93 6.60 -16.36
C THR A 215 5.13 7.54 -16.24
N LEU A 216 6.03 7.29 -15.28
CA LEU A 216 7.41 7.78 -15.41
C LEU A 216 8.24 6.89 -16.35
N GLY A 217 7.83 5.64 -16.55
CA GLY A 217 8.37 4.72 -17.55
C GLY A 217 9.79 4.22 -17.25
N THR A 218 10.20 4.20 -15.98
CA THR A 218 11.60 4.01 -15.60
C THR A 218 12.05 2.55 -15.71
N PHE A 219 11.20 1.58 -15.36
CA PHE A 219 11.51 0.16 -15.45
C PHE A 219 10.37 -0.66 -16.05
N SER A 220 10.70 -1.69 -16.84
CA SER A 220 9.75 -2.73 -17.23
C SER A 220 9.68 -3.84 -16.17
N VAL A 221 8.62 -4.65 -16.21
CA VAL A 221 8.47 -5.82 -15.33
C VAL A 221 9.63 -6.80 -15.52
N GLU A 222 10.05 -6.99 -16.77
CA GLU A 222 11.16 -7.87 -17.15
C GLU A 222 12.49 -7.33 -16.63
N GLN A 223 12.72 -6.02 -16.69
CA GLN A 223 13.94 -5.42 -16.13
C GLN A 223 14.02 -5.63 -14.61
N LEU A 224 12.91 -5.47 -13.88
CA LEU A 224 12.88 -5.75 -12.45
C LEU A 224 13.06 -7.24 -12.14
N LEU A 225 12.56 -8.13 -13.00
CA LEU A 225 12.76 -9.57 -12.86
C LEU A 225 14.23 -9.96 -13.11
N ASP A 226 14.89 -9.34 -14.08
CA ASP A 226 16.31 -9.60 -14.36
C ASP A 226 17.21 -9.09 -13.24
N LEU A 227 16.94 -7.91 -12.69
CA LEU A 227 17.61 -7.42 -11.48
C LEU A 227 17.40 -8.36 -10.30
N TRP A 228 16.18 -8.89 -10.14
CA TRP A 228 15.88 -9.86 -9.08
C TRP A 228 16.74 -11.12 -9.25
N ARG A 229 16.82 -11.67 -10.46
CA ARG A 229 17.65 -12.85 -10.75
C ARG A 229 19.14 -12.62 -10.54
N GLN A 230 19.61 -11.39 -10.71
CA GLN A 230 20.98 -10.97 -10.42
C GLN A 230 21.27 -10.82 -8.92
N GLY A 231 20.29 -11.09 -8.06
CA GLY A 231 20.45 -10.96 -6.62
C GLY A 231 20.27 -9.53 -6.12
N MET A 232 19.62 -8.65 -6.87
CA MET A 232 19.34 -7.28 -6.46
C MET A 232 17.96 -7.16 -5.80
N ALA A 233 17.79 -6.13 -4.96
CA ALA A 233 16.52 -5.69 -4.41
C ALA A 233 16.45 -4.15 -4.43
N ILE A 234 15.23 -3.61 -4.39
CA ILE A 234 14.98 -2.17 -4.26
C ILE A 234 15.51 -1.69 -2.90
N ASP A 235 16.27 -0.61 -2.89
CA ASP A 235 16.68 0.07 -1.67
C ASP A 235 15.53 0.91 -1.11
N VAL A 236 14.71 0.28 -0.27
CA VAL A 236 13.56 0.94 0.36
C VAL A 236 13.98 2.08 1.29
N ARG A 237 15.20 2.06 1.84
CA ARG A 237 15.67 3.10 2.77
C ARG A 237 15.89 4.43 2.08
N ALA A 238 16.20 4.41 0.78
CA ALA A 238 16.26 5.62 -0.04
C ALA A 238 14.91 6.33 -0.17
N LEU A 239 13.79 5.67 0.15
CA LEU A 239 12.44 6.22 0.09
C LEU A 239 11.93 6.71 1.46
N TYR A 240 12.61 6.39 2.56
CA TYR A 240 12.14 6.71 3.91
C TYR A 240 12.19 8.21 4.20
N GLY A 241 11.15 8.72 4.86
CA GLY A 241 11.01 10.12 5.26
C GLY A 241 10.81 11.13 4.11
N LEU A 242 10.83 10.67 2.85
CA LEU A 242 10.52 11.50 1.70
C LEU A 242 9.07 12.00 1.78
N ASP A 243 8.84 13.23 1.34
CA ASP A 243 7.48 13.73 1.15
C ASP A 243 6.79 12.93 0.04
N LEU A 244 5.50 12.64 0.21
CA LEU A 244 4.74 11.78 -0.72
C LEU A 244 4.86 12.24 -2.18
N ALA A 245 4.72 13.55 -2.44
CA ALA A 245 4.87 14.12 -3.78
C ALA A 245 6.25 13.82 -4.43
N VAL A 246 7.29 13.64 -3.62
CA VAL A 246 8.63 13.25 -4.09
C VAL A 246 8.73 11.74 -4.23
N ALA A 247 8.23 10.99 -3.25
CA ALA A 247 8.29 9.52 -3.22
C ALA A 247 7.56 8.89 -4.41
N GLU A 248 6.35 9.35 -4.75
CA GLU A 248 5.58 8.83 -5.89
C GLU A 248 6.27 9.06 -7.24
N GLN A 249 7.16 10.06 -7.30
CA GLN A 249 7.96 10.39 -8.48
C GLN A 249 9.39 9.83 -8.43
N ALA A 250 9.75 9.13 -7.35
CA ALA A 250 11.10 8.62 -7.16
C ALA A 250 11.38 7.44 -8.10
N THR A 251 12.63 7.35 -8.55
CA THR A 251 13.13 6.18 -9.27
C THR A 251 13.70 5.16 -8.29
N TYR A 252 13.58 3.87 -8.62
CA TYR A 252 14.19 2.83 -7.78
C TYR A 252 15.71 2.89 -7.87
N SER A 253 16.35 2.84 -6.70
CA SER A 253 17.74 2.42 -6.55
C SER A 253 17.78 0.97 -6.06
N PHE A 254 18.90 0.28 -6.29
CA PHE A 254 19.02 -1.15 -6.01
C PHE A 254 20.28 -1.48 -5.23
N LEU A 255 20.18 -2.49 -4.35
CA LEU A 255 21.27 -3.05 -3.58
C LEU A 255 21.30 -4.58 -3.69
N PRO A 256 22.44 -5.24 -3.48
CA PRO A 256 22.49 -6.70 -3.37
C PRO A 256 21.63 -7.22 -2.21
N ARG A 257 20.84 -8.27 -2.45
CA ARG A 257 20.03 -8.96 -1.43
C ARG A 257 20.92 -9.61 -0.37
N GLY A 258 20.51 -9.50 0.89
CA GLY A 258 21.21 -10.12 2.03
C GLY A 258 22.38 -9.33 2.60
N ARG A 259 22.66 -8.10 2.13
CA ARG A 259 23.62 -7.19 2.78
C ARG A 259 22.86 -6.13 3.56
N PRO A 260 23.15 -5.91 4.86
CA PRO A 260 22.69 -4.68 5.51
C PRO A 260 23.30 -3.48 4.78
N ALA A 261 22.51 -2.44 4.59
CA ALA A 261 23.00 -1.20 3.98
C ALA A 261 24.23 -0.70 4.78
N PRO A 262 25.28 -0.19 4.10
CA PRO A 262 26.45 0.32 4.79
C PRO A 262 26.04 1.50 5.69
N GLY A 263 26.03 1.28 7.01
CA GLY A 263 25.64 2.30 7.99
C GLY A 263 24.83 1.79 9.19
N ALA A 264 24.26 0.59 9.15
CA ALA A 264 23.62 -0.04 10.31
C ALA A 264 24.67 -0.67 11.24
N ALA A 265 25.52 0.17 11.85
CA ALA A 265 26.26 -0.24 13.03
C ALA A 265 25.24 -0.42 14.16
N HIS A 266 25.08 -1.65 14.64
CA HIS A 266 24.32 -1.96 15.84
C HIS A 266 24.77 -1.03 16.97
N ALA A 267 23.89 -0.12 17.39
CA ALA A 267 23.98 0.47 18.72
C ALA A 267 23.76 -0.67 19.71
N THR A 268 24.86 -1.19 20.25
CA THR A 268 24.84 -2.12 21.37
C THR A 268 24.17 -1.38 22.54
N PRO A 269 23.22 -1.98 23.26
CA PRO A 269 22.75 -1.40 24.50
C PRO A 269 23.94 -1.38 25.47
N ALA A 270 24.26 -0.21 26.02
CA ALA A 270 25.16 -0.12 27.15
C ALA A 270 24.48 -0.75 28.37
N ASP A 271 25.19 -1.64 29.04
CA ASP A 271 24.88 -2.18 30.37
C ASP A 271 24.83 -1.08 31.44
#